data_AF-A0AAN6PBI4-F1
#
_entry.id   AF-A0AAN6PBI4-F1
#
_cell.length_a   1.000
_cell.length_b   1.000
_cell.length_c   1.000
_cell.angle_alpha   90.00
_cell.angle_beta   90.00
_cell.angle_gamma   90.00
#
_symmetry.space_group_name_H-M   'P 1'
#
loop_
_entity.id
_entity.type
_entity.pdbx_description
1 polymer ?
#
loop_
_entity_poly.entity_id
_entity_poly.type
_entity_poly.pdbx_seq_one_letter_code
_entity_poly.pdbx_strand_id
1 'polypeptide(L)'
;MLIDLQLALLLGALLPGSAKAAVPYRLVPPPLDTPWTEKVGTNPWPQYPRPQLRRDVWQSLNGIWTYQAAKGAGDVASPPTLPLNQEVLIPSCIESGLSGIMTIGVTHMWFGTTFTVPRRWTDGRRVLLNFEAVDYEATVLVNGDEVGFNRGGYSRFSLDITDSLIDGDNELMVFVFDPTDDQSIPQGKQTKRMSHIFYTPCSGIWQTVWLESFPDNFITSLDVSADMEGHVDVVVHSHTKTSRPVEITVEDAKGHVVGSHQHASDQPIRFTVPSPKLWSPDSPTLYNITVKMGDDEVQSYTGFRTISSGVINGIKRPLLNGEFVFRGSGV
;
A
#
# COMPACT_ATOMS: atom_id res chain seq x y z
N MET A 1 -58.20 -9.30 58.93
CA MET A 1 -56.76 -9.17 59.21
C MET A 1 -56.08 -10.43 58.73
N LEU A 2 -55.60 -10.44 57.48
CA LEU A 2 -54.61 -11.36 56.92
C LEU A 2 -54.31 -10.84 55.52
N ILE A 3 -53.07 -10.42 55.33
CA ILE A 3 -52.49 -9.86 54.10
C ILE A 3 -51.85 -11.04 53.38
N ASP A 4 -52.35 -11.40 52.20
CA ASP A 4 -51.66 -12.35 51.31
C ASP A 4 -50.67 -11.60 50.43
N LEU A 5 -49.40 -11.93 50.63
CA LEU A 5 -48.23 -11.33 49.98
C LEU A 5 -47.98 -12.06 48.66
N GLN A 6 -48.31 -11.45 47.52
CA GLN A 6 -47.90 -11.95 46.21
C GLN A 6 -46.41 -11.66 45.99
N LEU A 7 -45.60 -12.71 45.97
CA LEU A 7 -44.18 -12.68 45.62
C LEU A 7 -44.06 -12.60 44.08
N ALA A 8 -43.86 -11.41 43.54
CA ALA A 8 -43.55 -11.22 42.13
C ALA A 8 -42.06 -11.54 41.89
N LEU A 9 -41.79 -12.65 41.20
CA LEU A 9 -40.46 -12.99 40.70
C LEU A 9 -40.12 -12.03 39.55
N LEU A 10 -39.29 -11.01 39.79
CA LEU A 10 -38.68 -10.22 38.73
C LEU A 10 -37.58 -11.08 38.07
N LEU A 11 -37.88 -11.68 36.92
CA LEU A 11 -36.84 -12.07 35.97
C LEU A 11 -36.19 -10.79 35.44
N GLY A 12 -35.01 -10.46 35.95
CA GLY A 12 -34.14 -9.47 35.34
C GLY A 12 -33.71 -9.97 33.97
N ALA A 13 -34.29 -9.40 32.90
CA ALA A 13 -33.74 -9.56 31.57
C ALA A 13 -32.33 -8.94 31.57
N LEU A 14 -31.29 -9.76 31.39
CA LEU A 14 -29.98 -9.26 31.01
C LEU A 14 -30.15 -8.57 29.66
N LEU A 15 -30.15 -7.24 29.68
CA LEU A 15 -29.96 -6.46 28.47
C LEU A 15 -28.59 -6.85 27.90
N PRO A 16 -28.49 -7.23 26.62
CA PRO A 16 -27.19 -7.41 25.99
C PRO A 16 -26.41 -6.11 26.15
N GLY A 17 -25.22 -6.20 26.76
CA GLY A 17 -24.37 -5.04 26.98
C GLY A 17 -24.16 -4.31 25.67
N SER A 18 -24.50 -3.02 25.64
CA SER A 18 -24.29 -2.15 24.48
C SER A 18 -22.82 -2.25 24.09
N ALA A 19 -22.54 -2.74 22.88
CA ALA A 19 -21.19 -2.71 22.33
C ALA A 19 -20.67 -1.27 22.45
N LYS A 20 -19.55 -1.09 23.16
CA LYS A 20 -18.98 0.23 23.41
C LYS A 20 -18.49 0.76 22.07
N ALA A 21 -19.14 1.78 21.54
CA ALA A 21 -18.71 2.44 20.31
C ALA A 21 -17.30 3.01 20.47
N ALA A 22 -16.50 2.95 19.41
CA ALA A 22 -15.17 3.56 19.36
C ALA A 22 -15.25 5.07 19.61
N VAL A 23 -14.21 5.65 20.22
CA VAL A 23 -14.07 7.10 20.28
C VAL A 23 -13.90 7.63 18.85
N PRO A 24 -14.80 8.51 18.34
CA PRO A 24 -14.76 8.95 16.96
C PRO A 24 -13.51 9.74 16.60
N TYR A 25 -13.09 9.64 15.35
CA TYR A 25 -11.92 10.30 14.80
C TYR A 25 -12.06 11.81 14.90
N ARG A 26 -10.98 12.46 15.33
CA ARG A 26 -10.80 13.90 15.24
C ARG A 26 -9.34 14.18 14.96
N LEU A 27 -9.08 15.13 14.06
CA LEU A 27 -7.74 15.66 13.85
C LEU A 27 -7.19 16.18 15.19
N VAL A 28 -6.03 15.67 15.60
CA VAL A 28 -5.32 16.20 16.77
C VAL A 28 -4.41 17.33 16.27
N PRO A 29 -4.45 18.54 16.88
CA PRO A 29 -3.61 19.66 16.46
C PRO A 29 -2.11 19.29 16.55
N PRO A 30 -1.38 19.22 15.42
CA PRO A 30 0.04 18.90 15.45
C PRO A 30 0.86 20.13 15.91
N PRO A 31 2.13 19.94 16.35
CA PRO A 31 3.00 21.05 16.78
C PRO A 31 3.36 22.00 15.63
N LEU A 32 3.33 21.47 14.40
CA LEU A 32 3.51 22.20 13.16
C LEU A 32 2.38 21.81 12.21
N ASP A 33 1.65 22.79 11.70
CA ASP A 33 0.57 22.61 10.74
C ASP A 33 0.82 23.43 9.47
N THR A 34 -0.03 23.19 8.48
CA THR A 34 -0.07 23.95 7.23
C THR A 34 -1.52 24.22 6.87
N PRO A 35 -1.81 25.16 5.94
CA PRO A 35 -3.16 25.38 5.43
C PRO A 35 -3.81 24.15 4.76
N TRP A 36 -3.06 23.07 4.55
CA TRP A 36 -3.56 21.82 3.98
C TRP A 36 -3.85 20.74 5.04
N THR A 37 -3.40 20.89 6.29
CA THR A 37 -3.58 19.87 7.33
C THR A 37 -5.05 19.51 7.52
N GLU A 38 -5.94 20.51 7.61
CA GLU A 38 -7.38 20.29 7.74
C GLU A 38 -8.04 19.83 6.43
N LYS A 39 -7.38 20.03 5.27
CA LYS A 39 -7.92 19.70 3.94
C LYS A 39 -7.69 18.25 3.53
N VAL A 40 -6.87 17.49 4.26
CA VAL A 40 -6.60 16.07 3.97
C VAL A 40 -7.90 15.26 4.00
N GLY A 41 -8.81 15.59 4.92
CA GLY A 41 -10.05 14.86 5.13
C GLY A 41 -9.81 13.41 5.58
N THR A 42 -10.79 12.55 5.35
CA THR A 42 -10.76 11.14 5.79
C THR A 42 -10.73 10.14 4.62
N ASN A 43 -10.44 10.61 3.41
CA ASN A 43 -10.27 9.76 2.22
C ASN A 43 -8.89 10.01 1.55
N PRO A 44 -7.79 9.71 2.25
CA PRO A 44 -6.44 10.00 1.76
C PRO A 44 -6.01 9.06 0.63
N TRP A 45 -5.19 9.62 -0.28
CA TRP A 45 -4.53 8.91 -1.40
C TRP A 45 -5.47 8.04 -2.25
N PRO A 46 -6.46 8.66 -2.94
CA PRO A 46 -7.44 7.93 -3.74
C PRO A 46 -6.87 7.34 -5.05
N GLN A 47 -5.61 7.62 -5.37
CA GLN A 47 -4.94 7.10 -6.57
C GLN A 47 -4.46 5.66 -6.39
N TYR A 48 -4.40 4.90 -7.50
CA TYR A 48 -3.89 3.54 -7.51
C TYR A 48 -2.42 3.47 -7.03
N PRO A 49 -2.06 2.59 -6.07
CA PRO A 49 -0.76 2.68 -5.39
C PRO A 49 0.48 2.25 -6.20
N ARG A 50 0.30 1.48 -7.30
CA ARG A 50 1.40 0.95 -8.13
C ARG A 50 1.40 1.56 -9.54
N PRO A 51 1.88 2.80 -9.75
CA PRO A 51 1.75 3.50 -11.04
C PRO A 51 2.48 2.81 -12.21
N GLN A 52 3.44 1.91 -11.94
CA GLN A 52 4.15 1.12 -12.97
C GLN A 52 3.47 -0.23 -13.28
N LEU A 53 2.40 -0.57 -12.58
CA LEU A 53 1.66 -1.83 -12.73
C LEU A 53 0.16 -1.57 -12.46
N ARG A 54 -0.39 -0.55 -13.12
CA ARG A 54 -1.75 -0.05 -12.88
C ARG A 54 -2.81 -1.00 -13.43
N ARG A 55 -3.80 -1.30 -12.59
CA ARG A 55 -5.07 -1.94 -12.98
C ARG A 55 -6.24 -1.03 -12.64
N ASP A 56 -7.33 -1.17 -13.38
CA ASP A 56 -8.55 -0.39 -13.13
C ASP A 56 -9.41 -0.97 -12.00
N VAL A 57 -9.35 -2.27 -11.79
CA VAL A 57 -10.21 -2.99 -10.84
C VAL A 57 -9.48 -3.19 -9.52
N TRP A 58 -9.70 -2.26 -8.58
CA TRP A 58 -9.12 -2.28 -7.24
C TRP A 58 -10.04 -1.57 -6.26
N GLN A 59 -9.78 -1.71 -4.96
CA GLN A 59 -10.56 -1.08 -3.89
C GLN A 59 -9.60 -0.57 -2.82
N SER A 60 -9.69 0.73 -2.53
CA SER A 60 -8.97 1.30 -1.40
C SER A 60 -9.61 0.84 -0.09
N LEU A 61 -8.76 0.50 0.89
CA LEU A 61 -9.15 0.33 2.29
C LEU A 61 -8.67 1.50 3.15
N ASN A 62 -8.19 2.59 2.54
CA ASN A 62 -7.86 3.82 3.26
C ASN A 62 -9.13 4.45 3.85
N GLY A 63 -8.97 5.14 4.95
CA GLY A 63 -10.01 5.87 5.64
C GLY A 63 -9.95 5.64 7.14
N ILE A 64 -11.09 5.77 7.80
CA ILE A 64 -11.18 5.59 9.24
C ILE A 64 -11.25 4.10 9.57
N TRP A 65 -10.24 3.64 10.31
CA TRP A 65 -10.21 2.35 10.97
C TRP A 65 -10.43 2.55 12.47
N THR A 66 -10.45 1.47 13.23
CA THR A 66 -10.37 1.49 14.69
C THR A 66 -9.01 1.00 15.16
N TYR A 67 -8.59 1.43 16.35
CA TYR A 67 -7.28 1.25 16.95
C TYR A 67 -7.37 1.01 18.45
N GLN A 68 -6.44 0.23 18.97
CA GLN A 68 -6.08 0.23 20.38
C GLN A 68 -4.63 -0.24 20.58
N ALA A 69 -3.97 0.24 21.63
CA ALA A 69 -2.71 -0.35 22.07
C ALA A 69 -2.95 -1.80 22.56
N ALA A 70 -2.03 -2.69 22.24
CA ALA A 70 -2.02 -4.05 22.78
C ALA A 70 -1.25 -4.12 24.10
N LYS A 71 -1.52 -5.13 24.92
CA LYS A 71 -0.85 -5.36 26.21
C LYS A 71 0.57 -5.91 26.01
N GLY A 72 0.84 -6.53 24.87
CA GLY A 72 2.15 -7.06 24.50
C GLY A 72 2.07 -8.11 23.40
N ALA A 73 3.20 -8.74 23.07
CA ALA A 73 3.31 -9.72 21.98
C ALA A 73 2.31 -10.89 22.10
N GLY A 74 1.95 -11.30 23.32
CA GLY A 74 1.03 -12.42 23.55
C GLY A 74 -0.42 -12.15 23.16
N ASP A 75 -0.81 -10.88 22.96
CA ASP A 75 -2.18 -10.52 22.58
C ASP A 75 -2.57 -11.08 21.20
N VAL A 76 -1.61 -11.31 20.31
CA VAL A 76 -1.88 -11.87 18.97
C VAL A 76 -2.60 -13.22 19.01
N ALA A 77 -2.40 -14.00 20.09
CA ALA A 77 -3.07 -15.29 20.29
C ALA A 77 -4.54 -15.17 20.76
N SER A 78 -4.96 -13.97 21.18
CA SER A 78 -6.34 -13.67 21.58
C SER A 78 -6.74 -12.28 21.08
N PRO A 79 -6.95 -12.14 19.75
CA PRO A 79 -7.54 -10.97 19.12
C PRO A 79 -8.66 -10.28 19.92
N PRO A 80 -8.65 -8.94 20.03
CA PRO A 80 -9.85 -8.21 20.44
C PRO A 80 -10.96 -8.34 19.40
N THR A 81 -12.19 -7.99 19.79
CA THR A 81 -13.33 -7.90 18.88
C THR A 81 -13.48 -6.48 18.34
N LEU A 82 -13.94 -6.34 17.09
CA LEU A 82 -14.27 -5.03 16.52
C LEU A 82 -15.61 -4.50 17.06
N PRO A 83 -15.81 -3.17 17.11
CA PRO A 83 -14.81 -2.12 16.88
C PRO A 83 -13.81 -1.99 18.05
N LEU A 84 -12.59 -1.55 17.75
CA LEU A 84 -11.59 -1.22 18.78
C LEU A 84 -11.90 0.12 19.46
N ASN A 85 -11.14 0.47 20.51
CA ASN A 85 -11.47 1.55 21.43
C ASN A 85 -11.54 2.97 20.82
N GLN A 86 -10.78 3.25 19.77
CA GLN A 86 -10.64 4.59 19.18
C GLN A 86 -10.54 4.53 17.66
N GLU A 87 -11.11 5.47 16.95
CA GLU A 87 -10.92 5.60 15.50
C GLU A 87 -9.56 6.21 15.15
N VAL A 88 -8.97 5.74 14.04
CA VAL A 88 -7.67 6.18 13.51
C VAL A 88 -7.77 6.38 11.99
N LEU A 89 -7.15 7.44 11.47
CA LEU A 89 -7.05 7.63 10.03
C LEU A 89 -5.93 6.75 9.45
N ILE A 90 -6.26 5.79 8.60
CA ILE A 90 -5.31 5.01 7.84
C ILE A 90 -5.32 5.48 6.39
N PRO A 91 -4.15 5.64 5.76
CA PRO A 91 -2.82 5.57 6.33
C PRO A 91 -2.41 6.83 7.11
N SER A 92 -1.71 6.60 8.22
CA SER A 92 -0.93 7.61 8.94
C SER A 92 -0.01 6.96 9.97
N CYS A 93 1.09 7.62 10.32
CA CYS A 93 1.83 7.29 11.53
C CYS A 93 0.98 7.57 12.76
N ILE A 94 0.93 6.71 13.78
CA ILE A 94 0.17 6.99 15.01
C ILE A 94 0.68 8.23 15.76
N GLU A 95 1.94 8.60 15.53
CA GLU A 95 2.59 9.79 16.09
C GLU A 95 2.10 11.09 15.44
N SER A 96 1.46 11.00 14.28
CA SER A 96 0.96 12.17 13.54
C SER A 96 -0.37 12.66 14.11
N GLY A 97 -0.58 13.98 14.16
CA GLY A 97 -1.89 14.57 14.45
C GLY A 97 -2.98 14.10 13.49
N LEU A 98 -2.62 13.84 12.23
CA LEU A 98 -3.55 13.33 11.20
C LEU A 98 -4.14 11.97 11.56
N SER A 99 -3.43 11.14 12.32
CA SER A 99 -3.94 9.83 12.76
C SER A 99 -5.15 9.95 13.69
N GLY A 100 -5.29 11.08 14.38
CA GLY A 100 -6.26 11.25 15.46
C GLY A 100 -5.80 10.66 16.80
N ILE A 101 -4.60 10.08 16.87
CA ILE A 101 -4.02 9.50 18.09
C ILE A 101 -2.90 10.42 18.63
N MET A 102 -1.87 10.69 17.82
CA MET A 102 -0.69 11.50 18.16
C MET A 102 -0.01 11.07 19.47
N THR A 103 0.47 9.82 19.50
CA THR A 103 1.17 9.24 20.67
C THR A 103 2.54 8.68 20.29
N ILE A 104 3.48 8.65 21.22
CA ILE A 104 4.83 8.09 21.05
C ILE A 104 5.04 6.97 22.07
N GLY A 105 5.76 5.91 21.67
CA GLY A 105 6.20 4.85 22.59
C GLY A 105 5.19 3.73 22.78
N VAL A 106 4.25 3.53 21.85
CA VAL A 106 3.40 2.35 21.80
C VAL A 106 4.09 1.27 20.98
N THR A 107 4.46 0.17 21.63
CA THR A 107 5.24 -0.89 20.98
C THR A 107 4.40 -1.94 20.27
N HIS A 108 3.20 -2.23 20.79
CA HIS A 108 2.29 -3.21 20.21
C HIS A 108 0.93 -2.57 20.00
N MET A 109 0.33 -2.79 18.84
CA MET A 109 -0.85 -2.08 18.38
C MET A 109 -1.81 -3.02 17.67
N TRP A 110 -3.10 -2.77 17.82
CA TRP A 110 -4.16 -3.36 17.02
C TRP A 110 -4.78 -2.28 16.14
N PHE A 111 -4.95 -2.60 14.86
CA PHE A 111 -5.74 -1.84 13.91
C PHE A 111 -6.84 -2.73 13.35
N GLY A 112 -8.04 -2.18 13.13
CA GLY A 112 -9.20 -2.98 12.77
C GLY A 112 -10.21 -2.24 11.90
N THR A 113 -10.68 -2.87 10.84
CA THR A 113 -11.71 -2.35 9.95
C THR A 113 -12.59 -3.47 9.39
N THR A 114 -13.65 -3.10 8.66
CA THR A 114 -14.46 -4.03 7.89
C THR A 114 -14.42 -3.66 6.40
N PHE A 115 -14.61 -4.64 5.54
CA PHE A 115 -14.64 -4.43 4.10
C PHE A 115 -15.56 -5.45 3.42
N THR A 116 -16.03 -5.11 2.23
CA THR A 116 -16.78 -6.04 1.38
C THR A 116 -15.98 -6.30 0.12
N VAL A 117 -16.09 -7.53 -0.39
CA VAL A 117 -15.53 -7.92 -1.68
C VAL A 117 -16.68 -8.20 -2.65
N PRO A 118 -16.74 -7.55 -3.83
CA PRO A 118 -17.75 -7.85 -4.82
C PRO A 118 -17.65 -9.32 -5.27
N ARG A 119 -18.77 -10.06 -5.32
CA ARG A 119 -18.78 -11.48 -5.75
C ARG A 119 -18.05 -11.77 -7.07
N ARG A 120 -18.04 -10.82 -8.02
CA ARG A 120 -17.30 -10.94 -9.28
C ARG A 120 -15.77 -11.00 -9.12
N TRP A 121 -15.24 -10.69 -7.94
CA TRP A 121 -13.80 -10.74 -7.64
C TRP A 121 -13.34 -12.10 -7.14
N THR A 122 -14.26 -12.97 -6.73
CA THR A 122 -13.97 -14.31 -6.19
C THR A 122 -14.33 -15.44 -7.15
N ASP A 123 -15.05 -15.16 -8.24
CA ASP A 123 -15.43 -16.16 -9.24
C ASP A 123 -14.23 -16.58 -10.11
N GLY A 124 -13.56 -17.68 -9.72
CA GLY A 124 -12.38 -18.22 -10.41
C GLY A 124 -11.16 -17.29 -10.36
N ARG A 125 -11.11 -16.41 -9.34
CA ARG A 125 -10.11 -15.35 -9.20
C ARG A 125 -9.56 -15.32 -7.78
N ARG A 126 -8.39 -14.71 -7.63
CA ARG A 126 -7.71 -14.47 -6.37
C ARG A 126 -7.94 -13.06 -5.91
N VAL A 127 -8.10 -12.86 -4.60
CA VAL A 127 -8.18 -11.55 -3.97
C VAL A 127 -6.93 -11.33 -3.14
N LEU A 128 -6.13 -10.34 -3.53
CA LEU A 128 -4.93 -9.97 -2.78
C LEU A 128 -5.21 -8.74 -1.92
N LEU A 129 -4.85 -8.84 -0.64
CA LEU A 129 -4.74 -7.72 0.28
C LEU A 129 -3.32 -7.16 0.21
N ASN A 130 -3.20 -5.88 -0.08
CA ASN A 130 -1.93 -5.22 -0.32
C ASN A 130 -1.71 -4.12 0.73
N PHE A 131 -0.50 -4.11 1.30
CA PHE A 131 -0.02 -3.03 2.16
C PHE A 131 1.19 -2.38 1.50
N GLU A 132 1.14 -1.05 1.36
CA GLU A 132 2.28 -0.32 0.82
C GLU A 132 3.44 -0.21 1.84
N ALA A 133 3.12 -0.18 3.15
CA ALA A 133 4.07 -0.29 4.26
C ALA A 133 3.33 -0.37 5.61
N VAL A 134 3.91 -1.11 6.56
CA VAL A 134 3.53 -1.13 7.97
C VAL A 134 4.81 -1.15 8.79
N ASP A 135 5.03 -0.17 9.67
CA ASP A 135 6.25 -0.12 10.50
C ASP A 135 5.97 -0.72 11.90
N TYR A 136 6.65 -1.79 12.33
CA TYR A 136 7.73 -2.55 11.65
C TYR A 136 7.36 -3.99 11.28
N GLU A 137 6.75 -4.71 12.21
CA GLU A 137 6.23 -6.06 12.00
C GLU A 137 4.71 -6.05 12.01
N ALA A 138 4.10 -6.80 11.10
CA ALA A 138 2.65 -6.89 10.96
C ALA A 138 2.22 -8.35 10.90
N THR A 139 1.29 -8.75 11.78
CA THR A 139 0.52 -10.01 11.64
C THR A 139 -0.89 -9.62 11.21
N VAL A 140 -1.37 -10.19 10.11
CA VAL A 140 -2.63 -9.82 9.50
C VAL A 140 -3.63 -10.95 9.66
N LEU A 141 -4.83 -10.61 10.14
CA LEU A 141 -5.93 -11.53 10.34
C LEU A 141 -7.15 -11.08 9.52
N VAL A 142 -7.79 -12.03 8.85
CA VAL A 142 -9.07 -11.83 8.14
C VAL A 142 -10.09 -12.79 8.72
N ASN A 143 -11.21 -12.27 9.21
CA ASN A 143 -12.28 -13.06 9.86
C ASN A 143 -11.77 -13.98 11.00
N GLY A 144 -10.72 -13.55 11.70
CA GLY A 144 -10.09 -14.29 12.79
C GLY A 144 -8.96 -15.23 12.39
N ASP A 145 -8.80 -15.52 11.09
CA ASP A 145 -7.73 -16.37 10.58
C ASP A 145 -6.48 -15.54 10.27
N GLU A 146 -5.31 -16.00 10.72
CA GLU A 146 -4.03 -15.39 10.34
C GLU A 146 -3.73 -15.69 8.87
N VAL A 147 -3.72 -14.63 8.05
CA VAL A 147 -3.47 -14.72 6.60
C VAL A 147 -2.03 -14.39 6.21
N GLY A 148 -1.23 -13.85 7.15
CA GLY A 148 0.21 -13.72 6.94
C GLY A 148 0.93 -12.73 7.86
N PHE A 149 2.23 -12.65 7.64
CA PHE A 149 3.17 -11.85 8.42
C PHE A 149 4.13 -11.07 7.50
N ASN A 150 4.48 -9.85 7.90
CA ASN A 150 5.54 -9.06 7.27
C ASN A 150 6.49 -8.46 8.32
N ARG A 151 7.78 -8.40 7.99
CA ARG A 151 8.81 -7.68 8.74
C ARG A 151 9.51 -6.70 7.80
N GLY A 152 9.37 -5.41 8.05
CA GLY A 152 9.95 -4.36 7.22
C GLY A 152 9.05 -3.13 7.12
N GLY A 153 9.47 -2.02 7.71
CA GLY A 153 8.70 -0.79 7.81
C GLY A 153 8.56 0.04 6.54
N TYR A 154 9.33 -0.27 5.50
CA TYR A 154 9.41 0.51 4.25
C TYR A 154 9.17 -0.34 3.01
N SER A 155 8.71 -1.58 3.18
CA SER A 155 8.53 -2.53 2.10
C SER A 155 7.06 -2.87 1.92
N ARG A 156 6.65 -2.94 0.66
CA ARG A 156 5.32 -3.41 0.25
C ARG A 156 5.21 -4.92 0.48
N PHE A 157 4.03 -5.39 0.84
CA PHE A 157 3.71 -6.82 0.87
C PHE A 157 2.26 -7.07 0.46
N SER A 158 2.00 -8.29 -0.03
CA SER A 158 0.71 -8.75 -0.52
C SER A 158 0.38 -10.11 0.11
N LEU A 159 -0.87 -10.32 0.47
CA LEU A 159 -1.38 -11.58 1.04
C LEU A 159 -2.56 -12.06 0.19
N ASP A 160 -2.56 -13.33 -0.21
CA ASP A 160 -3.74 -13.95 -0.82
C ASP A 160 -4.73 -14.29 0.29
N ILE A 161 -5.88 -13.61 0.29
CA ILE A 161 -6.91 -13.76 1.32
C ILE A 161 -8.12 -14.53 0.83
N THR A 162 -8.06 -15.10 -0.39
CA THR A 162 -9.21 -15.67 -1.10
C THR A 162 -9.95 -16.71 -0.25
N ASP A 163 -9.22 -17.61 0.39
CA ASP A 163 -9.80 -18.72 1.18
C ASP A 163 -10.35 -18.28 2.54
N SER A 164 -9.99 -17.08 3.01
CA SER A 164 -10.46 -16.50 4.29
C SER A 164 -11.68 -15.59 4.12
N LEU A 165 -12.10 -15.31 2.87
CA LEU A 165 -13.23 -14.43 2.59
C LEU A 165 -14.57 -15.11 2.84
N ILE A 166 -15.51 -14.34 3.39
CA ILE A 166 -16.93 -14.70 3.48
C ILE A 166 -17.77 -13.77 2.60
N ASP A 167 -18.98 -14.22 2.26
CA ASP A 167 -19.99 -13.39 1.62
C ASP A 167 -20.37 -12.22 2.54
N GLY A 168 -20.35 -10.99 2.01
CA GLY A 168 -20.73 -9.79 2.75
C GLY A 168 -19.55 -9.09 3.42
N ASP A 169 -19.77 -8.65 4.65
CA ASP A 169 -18.76 -7.92 5.43
C ASP A 169 -17.70 -8.87 5.97
N ASN A 170 -16.44 -8.53 5.74
CA ASN A 170 -15.26 -9.23 6.24
C ASN A 170 -14.56 -8.33 7.27
N GLU A 171 -14.04 -8.93 8.33
CA GLU A 171 -13.23 -8.24 9.32
C GLU A 171 -11.75 -8.32 8.95
N LEU A 172 -11.07 -7.17 8.96
CA LEU A 172 -9.62 -7.08 8.82
C LEU A 172 -9.02 -6.55 10.12
N MET A 173 -8.07 -7.29 10.68
CA MET A 173 -7.35 -6.87 11.86
C MET A 173 -5.84 -7.03 11.66
N VAL A 174 -5.07 -6.04 12.09
CA VAL A 174 -3.61 -6.00 11.94
C VAL A 174 -2.98 -5.78 13.30
N PHE A 175 -2.19 -6.75 13.74
CA PHE A 175 -1.32 -6.62 14.90
C PHE A 175 0.02 -6.05 14.45
N VAL A 176 0.40 -4.90 14.99
CA VAL A 176 1.68 -4.25 14.66
C VAL A 176 2.60 -4.27 15.86
N PHE A 177 3.86 -4.65 15.63
CA PHE A 177 4.95 -4.49 16.58
C PHE A 177 5.99 -3.51 16.02
N ASP A 178 6.25 -2.45 16.77
CA ASP A 178 7.27 -1.45 16.46
C ASP A 178 8.01 -1.04 17.75
N PRO A 179 9.25 -1.53 17.97
CA PRO A 179 10.04 -1.13 19.13
C PRO A 179 10.62 0.29 19.01
N THR A 180 10.53 0.90 17.82
CA THR A 180 11.19 2.12 17.40
C THR A 180 12.70 2.04 17.59
N ASP A 181 13.20 2.47 18.75
CA ASP A 181 14.61 2.51 19.13
C ASP A 181 14.91 1.70 20.41
N ASP A 182 13.93 0.92 20.92
CA ASP A 182 14.15 0.00 22.05
C ASP A 182 14.86 -1.30 21.63
N GLN A 183 14.88 -1.61 20.33
CA GLN A 183 15.52 -2.80 19.77
C GLN A 183 16.26 -2.45 18.48
N SER A 184 17.26 -3.27 18.13
CA SER A 184 18.03 -3.09 16.90
C SER A 184 17.20 -3.48 15.66
N ILE A 185 16.46 -2.53 15.11
CA ILE A 185 15.77 -2.64 13.82
C ILE A 185 16.29 -1.59 12.83
N PRO A 186 15.98 -1.70 11.53
CA PRO A 186 16.22 -0.62 10.55
C PRO A 186 15.38 0.65 10.83
N GLN A 187 15.62 1.35 11.94
CA GLN A 187 14.81 2.50 12.41
C GLN A 187 15.04 3.81 11.63
N GLY A 188 16.10 3.89 10.81
CA GLY A 188 16.49 5.14 10.15
C GLY A 188 16.83 6.26 11.14
N LYS A 189 16.34 7.47 10.90
CA LYS A 189 16.53 8.65 11.78
C LYS A 189 15.34 8.87 12.72
N GLN A 190 14.65 7.80 13.11
CA GLN A 190 13.51 7.84 14.03
C GLN A 190 13.96 7.52 15.45
N THR A 191 13.45 8.23 16.46
CA THR A 191 13.74 7.99 17.89
C THR A 191 12.62 8.51 18.77
N LYS A 192 12.42 7.93 19.96
CA LYS A 192 11.52 8.46 20.99
C LYS A 192 12.06 9.71 21.69
N ARG A 193 13.33 10.08 21.47
CA ARG A 193 13.98 11.27 22.04
C ARG A 193 14.59 12.13 20.93
N MET A 194 13.75 12.91 20.23
CA MET A 194 14.19 13.67 19.06
C MET A 194 15.27 14.70 19.43
N SER A 195 16.36 14.73 18.66
CA SER A 195 17.42 15.73 18.77
C SER A 195 18.30 15.72 17.53
N HIS A 196 18.88 16.87 17.18
CA HIS A 196 19.75 17.05 16.01
C HIS A 196 19.14 16.53 14.70
N ILE A 197 19.68 15.44 14.17
CA ILE A 197 19.26 14.84 12.90
C ILE A 197 18.16 13.80 13.07
N PHE A 198 17.71 13.51 14.29
CA PHE A 198 16.69 12.51 14.56
C PHE A 198 15.30 13.15 14.71
N TYR A 199 14.29 12.51 14.11
CA TYR A 199 12.93 13.00 13.98
C TYR A 199 11.93 12.11 14.73
N THR A 200 10.70 12.57 14.80
CA THR A 200 9.56 11.83 15.34
C THR A 200 9.44 10.46 14.66
N PRO A 201 9.15 9.38 15.40
CA PRO A 201 8.88 8.08 14.81
C PRO A 201 7.65 8.08 13.92
N CYS A 202 7.57 7.07 13.06
CA CYS A 202 6.41 6.79 12.25
C CYS A 202 6.10 5.29 12.35
N SER A 203 5.22 4.92 13.27
CA SER A 203 4.81 3.54 13.50
C SER A 203 3.37 3.26 13.06
N GLY A 204 3.06 1.98 12.86
CA GLY A 204 1.74 1.54 12.42
C GLY A 204 1.59 1.48 10.90
N ILE A 205 0.34 1.55 10.43
CA ILE A 205 0.00 1.45 8.99
C ILE A 205 0.12 2.85 8.35
N TRP A 206 1.33 3.22 7.95
CA TRP A 206 1.64 4.58 7.48
C TRP A 206 1.55 4.75 5.95
N GLN A 207 1.25 3.68 5.20
CA GLN A 207 1.03 3.69 3.76
C GLN A 207 -0.25 2.95 3.35
N THR A 208 -0.74 3.20 2.13
CA THR A 208 -2.03 2.72 1.62
C THR A 208 -2.27 1.22 1.82
N VAL A 209 -3.50 0.87 2.20
CA VAL A 209 -4.02 -0.50 2.25
C VAL A 209 -5.12 -0.65 1.22
N TRP A 210 -5.11 -1.75 0.47
CA TRP A 210 -6.01 -1.89 -0.68
C TRP A 210 -6.16 -3.34 -1.14
N LEU A 211 -7.24 -3.61 -1.86
CA LEU A 211 -7.58 -4.90 -2.43
C LEU A 211 -7.49 -4.87 -3.95
N GLU A 212 -7.12 -6.02 -4.53
CA GLU A 212 -7.16 -6.29 -5.97
C GLU A 212 -7.66 -7.70 -6.25
N SER A 213 -8.24 -7.88 -7.44
CA SER A 213 -8.67 -9.19 -7.93
C SER A 213 -7.91 -9.61 -9.19
N PHE A 214 -7.31 -10.80 -9.14
CA PHE A 214 -6.43 -11.33 -10.17
C PHE A 214 -6.98 -12.64 -10.74
N PRO A 215 -6.76 -12.94 -12.03
CA PRO A 215 -6.86 -14.32 -12.51
C PRO A 215 -5.79 -15.19 -11.83
N ASP A 216 -5.91 -16.52 -11.94
CA ASP A 216 -4.94 -17.45 -11.34
C ASP A 216 -3.49 -17.22 -11.78
N ASN A 217 -3.28 -16.85 -13.05
CA ASN A 217 -1.98 -16.42 -13.54
C ASN A 217 -2.08 -14.97 -14.04
N PHE A 218 -1.32 -14.09 -13.40
CA PHE A 218 -1.35 -12.65 -13.61
C PHE A 218 0.06 -12.06 -13.69
N ILE A 219 0.17 -10.81 -14.13
CA ILE A 219 1.42 -10.08 -14.29
C ILE A 219 1.89 -9.58 -12.93
N THR A 220 3.00 -10.11 -12.42
CA THR A 220 3.55 -9.72 -11.11
C THR A 220 4.44 -8.49 -11.19
N SER A 221 5.15 -8.32 -12.31
CA SER A 221 6.08 -7.20 -12.53
C SER A 221 6.38 -7.02 -14.01
N LEU A 222 6.82 -5.81 -14.36
CA LEU A 222 7.34 -5.45 -15.68
C LEU A 222 8.75 -4.88 -15.49
N ASP A 223 9.74 -5.50 -16.11
CA ASP A 223 11.05 -4.89 -16.26
C ASP A 223 11.06 -4.17 -17.60
N VAL A 224 11.14 -2.84 -17.57
CA VAL A 224 11.12 -2.01 -18.78
C VAL A 224 12.35 -1.11 -18.79
N SER A 225 13.11 -1.16 -19.87
CA SER A 225 14.18 -0.21 -20.18
C SER A 225 13.98 0.36 -21.57
N ALA A 226 14.13 1.68 -21.72
CA ALA A 226 14.02 2.37 -23.00
C ALA A 226 15.16 3.39 -23.13
N ASP A 227 16.07 3.16 -24.08
CA ASP A 227 17.26 4.01 -24.26
C ASP A 227 17.01 5.19 -25.21
N MET A 228 18.02 6.05 -25.40
CA MET A 228 17.90 7.23 -26.26
C MET A 228 17.89 6.90 -27.77
N GLU A 229 18.34 5.71 -28.16
CA GLU A 229 18.32 5.20 -29.52
C GLU A 229 16.94 4.64 -29.92
N GLY A 230 16.04 4.48 -28.94
CA GLY A 230 14.70 3.97 -29.14
C GLY A 230 14.57 2.46 -28.98
N HIS A 231 15.61 1.79 -28.46
CA HIS A 231 15.49 0.38 -28.10
C HIS A 231 14.71 0.24 -26.80
N VAL A 232 13.72 -0.66 -26.82
CA VAL A 232 12.89 -1.01 -25.68
C VAL A 232 13.13 -2.47 -25.34
N ASP A 233 13.59 -2.73 -24.12
CA ASP A 233 13.72 -4.06 -23.53
C ASP A 233 12.58 -4.26 -22.52
N VAL A 234 11.84 -5.36 -22.65
CA VAL A 234 10.74 -5.72 -21.75
C VAL A 234 10.86 -7.17 -21.29
N VAL A 235 10.64 -7.40 -19.99
CA VAL A 235 10.32 -8.72 -19.44
C VAL A 235 8.99 -8.63 -18.68
N VAL A 236 8.01 -9.45 -19.08
CA VAL A 236 6.72 -9.56 -18.40
C VAL A 236 6.75 -10.76 -17.47
N HIS A 237 6.72 -10.56 -16.17
CA HIS A 237 6.80 -11.67 -15.20
C HIS A 237 5.42 -12.20 -14.85
N SER A 238 5.22 -13.51 -14.96
CA SER A 238 3.97 -14.18 -14.58
C SER A 238 4.01 -14.71 -13.14
N HIS A 239 2.84 -14.83 -12.52
CA HIS A 239 2.68 -15.36 -11.17
C HIS A 239 3.02 -16.85 -11.10
N THR A 240 2.43 -17.67 -11.98
CA THR A 240 2.61 -19.13 -11.94
C THR A 240 3.91 -19.60 -12.58
N LYS A 241 4.78 -18.67 -13.04
CA LYS A 241 6.01 -18.95 -13.80
C LYS A 241 5.78 -19.88 -14.99
N THR A 242 4.58 -19.81 -15.53
CA THR A 242 4.16 -20.56 -16.72
C THR A 242 3.96 -19.57 -17.83
N SER A 243 4.81 -19.67 -18.85
CA SER A 243 4.82 -18.72 -19.96
C SER A 243 3.46 -18.67 -20.67
N ARG A 244 2.98 -17.45 -20.93
CA ARG A 244 1.71 -17.18 -21.64
C ARG A 244 1.95 -16.15 -22.75
N PRO A 245 1.15 -16.17 -23.83
CA PRO A 245 1.15 -15.09 -24.80
C PRO A 245 0.87 -13.75 -24.12
N VAL A 246 1.64 -12.72 -24.49
CA VAL A 246 1.45 -11.34 -24.04
C VAL A 246 1.38 -10.41 -25.24
N GLU A 247 0.55 -9.37 -25.13
CA GLU A 247 0.49 -8.25 -26.07
C GLU A 247 1.02 -7.00 -25.39
N ILE A 248 2.01 -6.35 -25.99
CA ILE A 248 2.67 -5.14 -25.48
C ILE A 248 2.39 -4.01 -26.47
N THR A 249 1.75 -2.96 -26.01
CA THR A 249 1.47 -1.75 -26.80
C THR A 249 2.18 -0.56 -26.18
N VAL A 250 2.84 0.26 -27.00
CA VAL A 250 3.48 1.52 -26.58
C VAL A 250 2.78 2.67 -27.27
N GLU A 251 2.33 3.65 -26.49
CA GLU A 251 1.60 4.82 -26.97
C GLU A 251 2.31 6.11 -26.61
N ASP A 252 2.31 7.08 -27.51
CA ASP A 252 2.76 8.44 -27.20
C ASP A 252 1.77 9.17 -26.26
N ALA A 253 2.16 10.36 -25.79
CA ALA A 253 1.31 11.17 -24.91
C ALA A 253 -0.03 11.62 -25.53
N LYS A 254 -0.25 11.39 -26.83
CA LYS A 254 -1.50 11.67 -27.55
C LYS A 254 -2.34 10.40 -27.78
N GLY A 255 -1.87 9.24 -27.32
CA GLY A 255 -2.53 7.94 -27.51
C GLY A 255 -2.27 7.32 -28.88
N HIS A 256 -1.28 7.80 -29.66
CA HIS A 256 -0.90 7.11 -30.89
C HIS A 256 -0.03 5.91 -30.58
N VAL A 257 -0.40 4.74 -31.11
CA VAL A 257 0.41 3.53 -31.02
C VAL A 257 1.71 3.70 -31.82
N VAL A 258 2.84 3.65 -31.13
CA VAL A 258 4.20 3.76 -31.70
C VAL A 258 4.98 2.44 -31.64
N GLY A 259 4.43 1.43 -30.97
CA GLY A 259 4.93 0.07 -30.94
C GLY A 259 3.84 -0.92 -30.54
N SER A 260 3.81 -2.09 -31.16
CA SER A 260 2.88 -3.17 -30.83
C SER A 260 3.55 -4.51 -31.12
N HIS A 261 3.66 -5.34 -30.09
CA HIS A 261 4.40 -6.60 -30.14
C HIS A 261 3.66 -7.71 -29.41
N GLN A 262 3.74 -8.92 -29.95
CA GLN A 262 3.34 -10.13 -29.25
C GLN A 262 4.58 -10.92 -28.85
N HIS A 263 4.58 -11.47 -27.64
CA HIS A 263 5.64 -12.35 -27.17
C HIS A 263 5.12 -13.38 -26.18
N ALA A 264 6.02 -14.10 -25.53
CA ALA A 264 5.72 -14.93 -24.39
C ALA A 264 6.16 -14.24 -23.09
N SER A 265 5.37 -14.36 -22.01
CA SER A 265 5.77 -13.94 -20.68
C SER A 265 7.00 -14.72 -20.21
N ASP A 266 7.70 -14.16 -19.23
CA ASP A 266 8.90 -14.71 -18.60
C ASP A 266 10.07 -14.88 -19.58
N GLN A 267 10.01 -14.21 -20.74
CA GLN A 267 11.06 -14.14 -21.75
C GLN A 267 11.37 -12.67 -22.08
N PRO A 268 12.63 -12.32 -22.32
CA PRO A 268 12.98 -10.98 -22.77
C PRO A 268 12.51 -10.75 -24.20
N ILE A 269 12.00 -9.55 -24.48
CA ILE A 269 11.78 -9.02 -25.83
C ILE A 269 12.50 -7.68 -25.98
N ARG A 270 13.11 -7.50 -27.15
CA ARG A 270 13.66 -6.21 -27.59
C ARG A 270 12.97 -5.77 -28.87
N PHE A 271 12.57 -4.51 -28.93
CA PHE A 271 12.05 -3.86 -30.14
C PHE A 271 12.51 -2.41 -30.22
N THR A 272 12.20 -1.73 -31.34
CA THR A 272 12.60 -0.35 -31.57
C THR A 272 11.39 0.53 -31.84
N VAL A 273 11.30 1.64 -31.12
CA VAL A 273 10.41 2.77 -31.44
C VAL A 273 11.22 3.80 -32.23
N PRO A 274 10.83 4.12 -33.48
CA PRO A 274 11.61 5.02 -34.32
C PRO A 274 11.52 6.47 -33.84
N SER A 275 12.68 7.12 -33.70
CA SER A 275 12.81 8.56 -33.41
C SER A 275 11.96 9.04 -32.20
N PRO A 276 12.10 8.42 -31.02
CA PRO A 276 11.32 8.81 -29.86
C PRO A 276 11.73 10.21 -29.39
N LYS A 277 10.74 10.99 -28.94
CA LYS A 277 11.03 12.15 -28.09
C LYS A 277 11.63 11.68 -26.77
N LEU A 278 12.84 12.15 -26.47
CA LEU A 278 13.56 11.77 -25.27
C LEU A 278 12.98 12.42 -24.02
N TRP A 279 13.08 11.70 -22.91
CA TRP A 279 12.82 12.22 -21.58
C TRP A 279 14.04 12.99 -21.08
N SER A 280 13.80 14.18 -20.53
CA SER A 280 14.73 14.92 -19.70
C SER A 280 13.97 15.74 -18.67
N PRO A 281 14.62 16.29 -17.62
CA PRO A 281 13.95 17.19 -16.69
C PRO A 281 13.33 18.43 -17.35
N ASP A 282 13.88 18.91 -18.48
CA ASP A 282 13.35 20.06 -19.22
C ASP A 282 12.25 19.66 -20.23
N SER A 283 12.20 18.37 -20.60
CA SER A 283 11.22 17.80 -21.52
C SER A 283 10.83 16.40 -21.04
N PRO A 284 9.97 16.28 -20.02
CA PRO A 284 9.66 15.02 -19.34
C PRO A 284 8.65 14.17 -20.15
N THR A 285 8.98 13.86 -21.39
CA THR A 285 8.10 13.10 -22.28
C THR A 285 7.98 11.65 -21.81
N LEU A 286 6.75 11.17 -21.63
CA LEU A 286 6.43 9.79 -21.27
C LEU A 286 5.63 9.11 -22.38
N TYR A 287 5.80 7.80 -22.47
CA TYR A 287 5.05 6.89 -23.33
C TYR A 287 4.35 5.88 -22.43
N ASN A 288 3.07 5.64 -22.70
CA ASN A 288 2.31 4.64 -21.98
C ASN A 288 2.62 3.26 -22.53
N ILE A 289 2.70 2.27 -21.64
CA ILE A 289 2.87 0.87 -22.00
C ILE A 289 1.65 0.12 -21.46
N THR A 290 0.94 -0.57 -22.33
CA THR A 290 -0.14 -1.49 -21.95
C THR A 290 0.31 -2.91 -22.24
N VAL A 291 0.23 -3.78 -21.22
CA VAL A 291 0.56 -5.20 -21.35
C VAL A 291 -0.67 -6.03 -21.01
N LYS A 292 -1.05 -6.92 -21.92
CA LYS A 292 -2.15 -7.89 -21.75
C LYS A 292 -1.59 -9.30 -21.65
N MET A 293 -2.09 -10.08 -20.69
CA MET A 293 -1.78 -11.50 -20.52
C MET A 293 -3.04 -12.26 -20.10
N GLY A 294 -3.72 -12.91 -21.04
CA GLY A 294 -5.01 -13.54 -20.78
C GLY A 294 -6.05 -12.50 -20.30
N ASP A 295 -6.64 -12.73 -19.12
CA ASP A 295 -7.63 -11.83 -18.50
C ASP A 295 -7.01 -10.78 -17.59
N ASP A 296 -5.68 -10.62 -17.61
CA ASP A 296 -4.95 -9.57 -16.89
C ASP A 296 -4.46 -8.49 -17.86
N GLU A 297 -4.65 -7.23 -17.48
CA GLU A 297 -4.18 -6.06 -18.21
C GLU A 297 -3.55 -5.08 -17.23
N VAL A 298 -2.33 -4.65 -17.53
CA VAL A 298 -1.62 -3.64 -16.74
C VAL A 298 -1.19 -2.46 -17.59
N GLN A 299 -1.29 -1.28 -17.01
CA GLN A 299 -0.77 -0.04 -17.56
C GLN A 299 0.51 0.36 -16.82
N SER A 300 1.50 0.81 -17.59
CA SER A 300 2.78 1.30 -17.13
C SER A 300 3.20 2.47 -18.01
N TYR A 301 4.42 2.95 -17.81
CA TYR A 301 4.98 4.02 -18.64
C TYR A 301 6.50 3.93 -18.69
N THR A 302 7.07 4.50 -19.74
CA THR A 302 8.51 4.70 -19.88
C THR A 302 8.84 6.08 -20.42
N GLY A 303 10.05 6.54 -20.17
CA GLY A 303 10.63 7.71 -20.82
C GLY A 303 11.94 7.29 -21.48
N PHE A 304 12.05 7.49 -22.79
CA PHE A 304 13.26 7.13 -23.55
C PHE A 304 14.43 7.99 -23.07
N ARG A 305 15.40 7.35 -22.41
CA ARG A 305 16.59 8.04 -21.90
C ARG A 305 17.75 7.08 -21.68
N THR A 306 18.96 7.58 -21.87
CA THR A 306 20.19 6.86 -21.51
C THR A 306 20.86 7.57 -20.35
N ILE A 307 21.07 6.86 -19.23
CA ILE A 307 21.98 7.32 -18.17
C ILE A 307 23.31 6.59 -18.38
N SER A 308 24.38 7.36 -18.52
CA SER A 308 25.72 6.80 -18.74
C SER A 308 26.79 7.60 -18.00
N SER A 309 28.05 7.22 -18.17
CA SER A 309 29.18 8.02 -17.71
C SER A 309 30.11 8.31 -18.88
N GLY A 310 30.63 9.54 -18.99
CA GLY A 310 31.58 9.94 -20.01
C GLY A 310 32.60 10.94 -19.49
N VAL A 311 33.56 11.33 -20.32
CA VAL A 311 34.62 12.29 -19.96
C VAL A 311 34.33 13.62 -20.64
N ILE A 312 34.07 14.66 -19.84
CA ILE A 312 33.87 16.04 -20.31
C ILE A 312 34.98 16.89 -19.72
N ASN A 313 35.77 17.56 -20.57
CA ASN A 313 36.93 18.37 -20.17
C ASN A 313 37.91 17.62 -19.25
N GLY A 314 38.19 16.35 -19.58
CA GLY A 314 39.12 15.51 -18.81
C GLY A 314 38.56 14.95 -17.49
N ILE A 315 37.30 15.25 -17.14
CA ILE A 315 36.67 14.80 -15.90
C ILE A 315 35.57 13.78 -16.20
N LYS A 316 35.53 12.67 -15.45
CA LYS A 316 34.42 11.70 -15.53
C LYS A 316 33.14 12.33 -14.98
N ARG A 317 32.07 12.34 -15.77
CA ARG A 317 30.77 12.93 -15.46
C ARG A 317 29.63 11.95 -15.72
N PRO A 318 28.53 11.99 -14.94
CA PRO A 318 27.30 11.32 -15.31
C PRO A 318 26.67 12.04 -16.51
N LEU A 319 26.12 11.29 -17.46
CA LEU A 319 25.47 11.83 -18.64
C LEU A 319 24.01 11.38 -18.67
N LEU A 320 23.14 12.27 -19.14
CA LEU A 320 21.76 11.99 -19.52
C LEU A 320 21.64 12.26 -21.02
N ASN A 321 21.29 11.24 -21.79
CA ASN A 321 21.17 11.31 -23.25
C ASN A 321 22.46 11.83 -23.93
N GLY A 322 23.61 11.40 -23.42
CA GLY A 322 24.93 11.83 -23.91
C GLY A 322 25.42 13.18 -23.36
N GLU A 323 24.58 13.95 -22.69
CA GLU A 323 24.89 15.29 -22.19
C GLU A 323 25.17 15.31 -20.69
N PHE A 324 26.13 16.12 -20.24
CA PHE A 324 26.36 16.31 -18.81
C PHE A 324 25.26 17.18 -18.20
N VAL A 325 24.52 16.61 -17.24
CA VAL A 325 23.48 17.33 -16.49
C VAL A 325 23.88 17.40 -15.02
N PHE A 326 24.14 18.62 -14.52
CA PHE A 326 24.30 18.88 -13.09
C PHE A 326 23.00 19.43 -12.52
N ARG A 327 22.28 18.62 -11.74
CA ARG A 327 21.11 19.05 -10.96
C ARG A 327 21.41 18.77 -9.50
N GLY A 328 21.65 19.81 -8.71
CA GLY A 328 21.75 19.70 -7.25
C GLY A 328 20.37 19.82 -6.63
N SER A 329 20.06 18.97 -5.65
CA SER A 329 18.99 19.21 -4.70
C SER A 329 19.42 18.69 -3.33
N GLY A 330 19.59 19.61 -2.40
CA GLY A 330 19.98 19.37 -1.02
C GLY A 330 20.26 20.72 -0.36
N VAL A 331 19.21 21.34 0.17
CA VAL A 331 19.34 22.32 1.25
C VAL A 331 18.97 21.59 2.54
#